data_AF-A0A7Y3C0B8-F1
#
_entry.id   AF-A0A7Y3C0B8-F1
#
_cell.length_a   1.000
_cell.length_b   1.000
_cell.length_c   1.000
_cell.angle_alpha   90.00
_cell.angle_beta   90.00
_cell.angle_gamma   90.00
#
_symmetry.space_group_name_H-M   'P 1'
#
loop_
_entity.id
_entity.type
_entity.pdbx_description
1 polymer ?
#
loop_
_entity_poly.entity_id
_entity_poly.type
_entity_poly.pdbx_seq_one_letter_code
_entity_poly.pdbx_strand_id
1 'polypeptide(L)'
;MQGLYLHKFTGDEKGDSDDWQARVKIEVRDDSGDRVRNPLVVVAWDGASAGSESFEANKDGKVEIRIDGLSDESVTFTVIDIVKDGYRYQPGLNNASASLVVKAPD
;
A
#
# COMPACT_ATOMS: atom_id res chain seq x y z
N MET A 1 -15.83 12.74 13.45
CA MET A 1 -14.65 11.93 13.09
C MET A 1 -14.77 11.66 11.60
N GLN A 2 -13.80 12.08 10.80
CA GLN A 2 -13.83 11.94 9.33
C GLN A 2 -13.36 10.54 8.92
N GLY A 3 -13.89 10.01 7.82
CA GLY A 3 -13.44 8.75 7.25
C GLY A 3 -12.13 8.90 6.48
N LEU A 4 -11.23 7.91 6.56
CA LEU A 4 -10.13 7.71 5.61
C LEU A 4 -10.46 6.57 4.67
N TYR A 5 -9.99 6.68 3.43
CA TYR A 5 -10.09 5.59 2.48
C TYR A 5 -8.87 5.50 1.58
N LEU A 6 -8.68 4.30 1.03
CA LEU A 6 -7.67 4.01 0.02
C LEU A 6 -8.13 4.55 -1.34
N HIS A 7 -7.56 5.69 -1.75
CA HIS A 7 -7.91 6.34 -3.01
C HIS A 7 -7.26 5.64 -4.20
N LYS A 8 -5.98 5.27 -4.08
CA LYS A 8 -5.25 4.49 -5.09
C LYS A 8 -4.33 3.49 -4.43
N PHE A 9 -4.20 2.34 -5.09
CA PHE A 9 -3.22 1.31 -4.76
C PHE A 9 -2.76 0.67 -6.07
N THR A 10 -1.52 0.95 -6.45
CA THR A 10 -0.93 0.47 -7.71
C THR A 10 0.43 -0.13 -7.44
N GLY A 11 0.88 -1.04 -8.28
CA GLY A 11 2.16 -1.70 -8.12
C GLY A 11 2.87 -1.89 -9.45
N ASP A 12 4.18 -2.02 -9.34
CA ASP A 12 5.10 -2.27 -10.43
C ASP A 12 6.26 -3.14 -9.95
N GLU A 13 6.77 -3.99 -10.84
CA GLU A 13 7.95 -4.80 -10.66
C GLU A 13 9.19 -4.16 -11.31
N LYS A 14 10.37 -4.50 -10.80
CA LYS A 14 11.64 -4.11 -11.41
C LYS A 14 12.71 -5.17 -11.15
N GLY A 15 13.39 -5.63 -12.21
CA GLY A 15 14.46 -6.63 -12.13
C GLY A 15 14.21 -7.78 -13.09
N ASP A 16 14.77 -8.94 -12.78
CA ASP A 16 14.54 -10.22 -13.47
C ASP A 16 14.09 -11.29 -12.48
N SER A 17 13.72 -12.48 -12.95
CA SER A 17 13.12 -13.53 -12.09
C SER A 17 14.01 -13.96 -10.92
N ASP A 18 15.34 -13.83 -11.06
CA ASP A 18 16.32 -14.25 -10.04
C ASP A 18 16.62 -13.16 -9.01
N ASP A 19 16.43 -11.88 -9.35
CA ASP A 19 16.56 -10.74 -8.44
C ASP A 19 15.64 -9.58 -8.89
N TRP A 20 14.45 -9.52 -8.29
CA TRP A 20 13.50 -8.45 -8.55
C TRP A 20 12.99 -7.75 -7.30
N GLN A 21 12.29 -6.65 -7.57
CA GLN A 21 11.76 -5.71 -6.59
C GLN A 21 10.28 -5.51 -6.84
N ALA A 22 9.48 -5.65 -5.79
CA ALA A 22 8.08 -5.26 -5.80
C ALA A 22 7.93 -3.84 -5.25
N ARG A 23 7.28 -2.97 -6.00
CA ARG A 23 7.00 -1.59 -5.59
C ARG A 23 5.50 -1.38 -5.58
N VAL A 24 5.00 -0.77 -4.51
CA VAL A 24 3.60 -0.34 -4.45
C VAL A 24 3.48 1.10 -4.02
N LYS A 25 2.53 1.79 -4.64
CA LYS A 25 2.20 3.20 -4.40
C LYS A 25 0.78 3.28 -3.88
N ILE A 26 0.63 3.92 -2.72
CA ILE A 26 -0.64 4.08 -2.01
C ILE A 26 -0.95 5.58 -1.91
N GLU A 27 -2.20 5.94 -2.16
CA GLU A 27 -2.74 7.28 -1.93
C GLU A 27 -3.96 7.18 -1.00
N VAL A 28 -3.93 7.94 0.09
CA VAL A 28 -4.97 8.04 1.11
C VAL A 28 -5.66 9.39 1.02
N ARG A 29 -6.99 9.39 1.14
CA ARG A 29 -7.81 10.60 1.20
C ARG A 29 -8.83 10.49 2.33
N ASP A 30 -9.40 11.63 2.71
CA ASP A 30 -10.57 11.66 3.59
C ASP A 30 -11.88 11.55 2.80
N ASP A 31 -12.98 11.33 3.50
CA ASP A 31 -14.34 11.19 2.95
C ASP A 31 -14.85 12.41 2.15
N SER A 32 -14.20 13.57 2.26
CA SER A 32 -14.48 14.76 1.46
C SER A 32 -13.68 14.79 0.15
N GLY A 33 -12.76 13.83 -0.03
CA GLY A 33 -11.87 13.73 -1.17
C GLY A 33 -10.57 14.53 -1.03
N ASP A 34 -10.32 15.11 0.15
CA ASP A 34 -9.14 15.92 0.42
C ASP A 34 -7.92 15.07 0.76
N ARG A 35 -6.74 15.66 0.57
CA ARG A 35 -5.47 15.01 0.92
C ARG A 35 -5.30 15.02 2.42
N VAL A 36 -4.93 13.87 2.97
CA VAL A 36 -4.64 13.73 4.40
C VAL A 36 -3.14 13.76 4.59
N ARG A 37 -2.68 14.68 5.45
CA ARG A 37 -1.25 14.84 5.73
C ARG A 37 -0.76 13.73 6.66
N ASN A 38 0.26 13.01 6.25
CA ASN A 38 0.96 12.03 7.08
C ASN A 38 0.03 11.00 7.79
N PRO A 39 -0.87 10.29 7.10
CA PRO A 39 -1.49 9.10 7.66
C PRO A 39 -0.47 7.96 7.75
N LEU A 40 -0.59 7.13 8.79
CA LEU A 40 0.18 5.91 8.93
C LEU A 40 -0.58 4.77 8.24
N VAL A 41 0.02 4.13 7.24
CA VAL A 41 -0.58 3.03 6.48
C VAL A 41 0.03 1.71 6.94
N VAL A 42 -0.79 0.79 7.43
CA VAL A 42 -0.36 -0.54 7.87
C VAL A 42 -0.54 -1.51 6.71
N VAL A 43 0.55 -2.13 6.26
CA VAL A 43 0.55 -3.04 5.10
C VAL A 43 1.18 -4.36 5.51
N ALA A 44 0.54 -5.47 5.15
CA ALA A 44 1.15 -6.80 5.16
C ALA A 44 1.37 -7.29 3.74
N TRP A 45 2.32 -8.21 3.59
CA TRP A 45 2.58 -8.90 2.33
C TRP A 45 2.90 -10.37 2.56
N ASP A 46 2.63 -11.18 1.53
CA ASP A 46 2.93 -12.62 1.45
C ASP A 46 3.34 -13.03 0.02
N GLY A 47 3.69 -14.30 -0.17
CA GLY A 47 4.21 -14.86 -1.42
C GLY A 47 5.73 -15.06 -1.35
N ALA A 48 6.47 -14.50 -2.30
CA ALA A 48 7.94 -14.58 -2.36
C ALA A 48 8.66 -14.10 -1.08
N SER A 49 8.02 -13.21 -0.34
CA SER A 49 8.43 -12.77 0.99
C SER A 49 7.18 -12.51 1.82
N ALA A 50 7.30 -12.61 3.14
CA ALA A 50 6.21 -12.34 4.06
C ALA A 50 6.62 -11.34 5.14
N GLY A 51 5.74 -10.40 5.44
CA GLY A 51 6.01 -9.37 6.44
C GLY A 51 4.85 -8.42 6.64
N SER A 52 5.01 -7.52 7.59
CA SER A 52 4.07 -6.43 7.84
C SER A 52 4.79 -5.24 8.44
N GLU A 53 4.46 -4.05 7.98
CA GLU A 53 5.07 -2.82 8.45
C GLU A 53 4.10 -1.63 8.30
N SER A 54 4.37 -0.60 9.10
CA SER A 54 3.62 0.66 9.08
C SER A 54 4.45 1.75 8.42
N PHE A 55 3.88 2.41 7.42
CA PHE A 55 4.58 3.45 6.66
C PHE A 55 3.87 4.80 6.82
N GLU A 56 4.62 5.82 7.23
CA GLU A 56 4.09 7.18 7.28
C GLU A 56 4.05 7.76 5.86
N ALA A 57 2.85 8.09 5.38
CA ALA A 57 2.70 8.77 4.11
C ALA A 57 3.23 10.21 4.17
N ASN A 58 3.52 10.79 3.02
CA ASN A 58 3.97 12.16 2.93
C ASN A 58 2.80 13.16 3.15
N LYS A 59 3.11 14.44 2.99
CA LYS A 59 2.13 15.51 3.20
C LYS A 59 0.92 15.48 2.26
N ASP A 60 1.04 14.76 1.15
CA ASP A 60 0.01 14.61 0.13
C ASP A 60 -0.79 13.31 0.29
N GLY A 61 -0.59 12.58 1.40
CA GLY A 61 -1.26 11.30 1.67
C GLY A 61 -0.73 10.15 0.83
N LYS A 62 0.51 10.26 0.32
CA LYS A 62 1.12 9.26 -0.57
C LYS A 62 2.28 8.54 0.10
N VAL A 63 2.38 7.24 -0.14
CA VAL A 63 3.50 6.41 0.29
C VAL A 63 3.91 5.43 -0.80
N GLU A 64 5.21 5.19 -0.90
CA GLU A 64 5.80 4.15 -1.77
C GLU A 64 6.49 3.13 -0.87
N ILE A 65 6.15 1.86 -1.06
CA ILE A 65 6.72 0.72 -0.34
C ILE A 65 7.50 -0.12 -1.34
N ARG A 66 8.65 -0.62 -0.93
CA ARG A 66 9.55 -1.41 -1.76
C ARG A 66 10.03 -2.62 -1.00
N ILE A 67 9.89 -3.80 -1.61
CA ILE A 67 10.49 -5.05 -1.16
C ILE A 67 11.50 -5.48 -2.22
N ASP A 68 12.71 -5.82 -1.78
CA ASP A 68 13.87 -6.14 -2.62
C ASP A 68 14.29 -7.61 -2.45
N GLY A 69 15.09 -8.12 -3.41
CA GLY A 69 15.70 -9.44 -3.31
C GLY A 69 14.68 -10.58 -3.39
N LEU A 70 13.66 -10.40 -4.22
CA LEU A 70 12.62 -11.40 -4.47
C LEU A 70 13.05 -12.31 -5.62
N SER A 71 12.62 -13.57 -5.58
CA SER A 71 12.89 -14.58 -6.61
C SER A 71 11.62 -15.37 -6.95
N ASP A 72 11.39 -15.65 -8.23
CA ASP A 72 10.48 -16.66 -8.82
C ASP A 72 8.97 -16.62 -8.47
N GLU A 73 8.55 -15.89 -7.43
CA GLU A 73 7.17 -15.87 -6.94
C GLU A 73 6.60 -14.46 -6.91
N SER A 74 5.28 -14.31 -7.03
CA SER A 74 4.61 -13.01 -6.90
C SER A 74 4.50 -12.58 -5.43
N VAL A 75 4.21 -11.30 -5.19
CA VAL A 75 3.94 -10.77 -3.84
C VAL A 75 2.54 -10.17 -3.78
N THR A 76 1.74 -10.56 -2.78
CA THR A 76 0.45 -9.92 -2.52
C THR A 76 0.60 -8.93 -1.38
N PHE A 77 0.34 -7.66 -1.65
CA PHE A 77 0.25 -6.63 -0.62
C PHE A 77 -1.20 -6.45 -0.17
N THR A 78 -1.42 -6.24 1.13
CA THR A 78 -2.72 -5.95 1.72
C THR A 78 -2.62 -4.77 2.68
N VAL A 79 -3.38 -3.71 2.42
CA VAL A 79 -3.59 -2.61 3.37
C VAL A 79 -4.53 -3.08 4.47
N ILE A 80 -4.01 -3.20 5.69
CA ILE A 80 -4.74 -3.69 6.86
C ILE A 80 -5.47 -2.55 7.57
N ASP A 81 -4.78 -1.41 7.73
CA ASP A 81 -5.32 -0.27 8.46
C ASP A 81 -4.70 1.06 7.99
N ILE A 82 -5.39 2.17 8.29
CA ILE A 82 -4.91 3.53 8.06
C ILE A 82 -5.19 4.38 9.31
N VAL A 83 -4.14 4.85 9.97
CA VAL A 83 -4.23 5.56 11.24
C VAL A 83 -3.90 7.04 11.08
N LYS A 84 -4.80 7.91 11.56
CA LYS A 84 -4.56 9.35 11.70
C LYS A 84 -5.44 9.94 12.79
N ASP A 85 -4.86 10.78 13.65
CA ASP A 85 -5.60 11.47 14.71
C ASP A 85 -6.78 12.28 14.16
N GLY A 86 -7.96 12.07 14.73
CA GLY A 86 -9.21 12.72 14.30
C GLY A 86 -9.95 12.02 13.16
N TYR A 87 -9.35 10.97 12.59
CA TYR A 87 -9.91 10.18 11.50
C TYR A 87 -10.11 8.72 11.89
N ARG A 88 -10.86 7.99 11.06
CA ARG A 88 -11.05 6.54 11.17
C ARG A 88 -10.95 5.91 9.79
N TYR A 89 -10.17 4.84 9.65
CA TYR A 89 -10.18 4.06 8.41
C TYR A 89 -11.56 3.44 8.16
N GLN A 90 -12.08 3.65 6.95
CA GLN A 90 -13.35 3.12 6.49
C GLN A 90 -13.13 2.35 5.18
N PRO A 91 -12.80 1.03 5.25
CA PRO A 91 -12.55 0.22 4.07
C PRO A 91 -13.72 0.20 3.06
N GLY A 92 -14.96 0.39 3.54
CA GLY A 92 -16.15 0.47 2.70
C GLY A 92 -16.20 1.71 1.79
N LEU A 93 -15.30 2.68 1.98
CA LEU A 93 -15.14 3.87 1.13
C LEU A 93 -13.97 3.73 0.13
N ASN A 94 -13.23 2.62 0.14
CA ASN A 94 -12.06 2.47 -0.73
C ASN A 94 -12.45 2.56 -2.22
N ASN A 95 -11.68 3.33 -2.99
CA ASN A 95 -11.79 3.37 -4.45
C ASN A 95 -10.89 2.34 -5.15
N ALA A 96 -9.91 1.79 -4.42
CA ALA A 96 -9.05 0.70 -4.87
C ALA A 96 -9.25 -0.53 -3.99
N SER A 97 -8.96 -1.73 -4.52
CA SER A 97 -8.92 -2.96 -3.71
C SER A 97 -7.95 -2.79 -2.54
N ALA A 98 -8.29 -3.34 -1.37
CA ALA A 98 -7.37 -3.34 -0.22
C ALA A 98 -6.18 -4.29 -0.39
N SER A 99 -6.24 -5.17 -1.39
CA SER A 99 -5.16 -6.09 -1.76
C SER A 99 -4.74 -5.89 -3.21
N LEU A 100 -3.45 -6.07 -3.48
CA LEU A 100 -2.82 -5.90 -4.79
C LEU A 100 -1.72 -6.95 -4.96
N VAL A 101 -1.76 -7.69 -6.07
CA VAL A 101 -0.68 -8.61 -6.46
C VAL A 101 0.31 -7.89 -7.37
N VAL A 102 1.58 -7.91 -7.01
CA VAL A 102 2.69 -7.57 -7.91
C VAL A 102 3.28 -8.88 -8.42
N LYS A 103 3.25 -9.08 -9.74
CA LYS A 103 3.73 -10.30 -10.37
C LYS A 103 5.25 -10.29 -10.46
N ALA A 104 5.86 -11.46 -10.32
CA ALA A 104 7.26 -11.64 -10.68
C ALA A 104 7.45 -11.33 -12.18
N PRO A 105 8.63 -10.84 -12.59
CA PRO A 105 9.01 -10.75 -13.99
C PRO A 105 8.93 -12.13 -14.68
N ASP A 106 8.57 -12.13 -15.96
CA ASP A 106 8.61 -13.33 -16.82
C ASP A 106 10.05 -13.77 -17.14
#